data_AF-A0A838UJ22-F1
#
_entry.id   AF-A0A838UJ22-F1
#
_cell.length_a   1.000
_cell.length_b   1.000
_cell.length_c   1.000
_cell.angle_alpha   90.00
_cell.angle_beta   90.00
_cell.angle_gamma   90.00
#
_symmetry.space_group_name_H-M   'P 1'
#
loop_
_entity.id
_entity.type
_entity.pdbx_description
1 polymer ?
#
loop_
_entity_poly.entity_id
_entity_poly.type
_entity_poly.pdbx_seq_one_letter_code
_entity_poly.pdbx_strand_id
1 'polypeptide(L)'
;MGVEGFIARWGGREGGAERANYALFLAELTAALDLPPPQPAPSDYRYEYPVRGAAGQPLRIDLYKKGCFILEAKQSRLDPAKGEAIIVQEDLFGDAAPARPRRRRWDADMRAAFNQAWDYASRLPPDHDRPPFLITCDVGRTFELYSDFTGQGRAYRAFPAERERVIALEALADPDIQERLRAVWTAPATLDPAKRRAEATREVAAYLAEVSRALEKRGKPPEEVATFLTRVLFAMFAEDVGLLPADGFKTLLQRCQESPDTFAPQVSDLFQRMDEGGFSPGLGAMVRRFNGAFYKDRRAFPLEREEIGALLAAAGKDWRDVEPAIFGTLLEQALDPKDRARLGAHYTPRPYVERLVQATVMDPLRADWDAARAAAEDRQARGDTQGAQLELVAFHDQLTRTRVLDPACGTGNFLYVTLELMKALESEVLEARAGLVGAEDEDLITAVVKRGVDPRQFLGLELN
;
A
#
# COMPACT_ATOMS: atom_id res chain seq x y z
N MET A 1 -23.07 -6.19 23.84
CA MET A 1 -23.74 -5.47 22.74
C MET A 1 -23.03 -5.89 21.47
N GLY A 2 -23.72 -6.43 20.46
CA GLY A 2 -23.09 -6.79 19.18
C GLY A 2 -22.85 -5.57 18.30
N VAL A 3 -22.13 -5.75 17.19
CA VAL A 3 -21.73 -4.68 16.26
C VAL A 3 -22.92 -3.90 15.71
N GLU A 4 -23.99 -4.57 15.26
CA GLU A 4 -25.20 -3.88 14.78
C GLU A 4 -25.83 -2.98 15.86
N GLY A 5 -25.87 -3.45 17.10
CA GLY A 5 -26.37 -2.68 18.24
C GLY A 5 -25.49 -1.48 18.58
N PHE A 6 -24.17 -1.61 18.38
CA PHE A 6 -23.21 -0.51 18.54
C PHE A 6 -23.41 0.55 17.46
N ILE A 7 -23.51 0.16 16.19
CA ILE A 7 -23.78 1.07 15.06
C ILE A 7 -25.11 1.80 15.27
N ALA A 8 -26.19 1.09 15.63
CA ALA A 8 -27.50 1.71 15.86
C ALA A 8 -27.54 2.66 17.06
N ARG A 9 -26.65 2.47 18.04
CA ARG A 9 -26.55 3.34 19.22
C ARG A 9 -25.79 4.63 18.91
N TRP A 10 -24.69 4.53 18.19
CA TRP A 10 -23.75 5.64 18.00
C TRP A 10 -23.89 6.33 16.63
N GLY A 11 -24.41 5.63 15.63
CA GLY A 11 -24.67 6.16 14.30
C GLY A 11 -25.83 7.17 14.30
N GLY A 12 -25.62 8.30 13.64
CA GLY A 12 -26.68 9.28 13.33
C GLY A 12 -27.29 10.05 14.52
N ARG A 13 -26.71 10.01 15.74
CA ARG A 13 -27.26 10.72 16.91
C ARG A 13 -26.45 11.98 17.27
N GLU A 14 -27.13 13.13 17.37
CA GLU A 14 -26.54 14.43 17.77
C GLU A 14 -25.83 14.40 19.14
N GLY A 15 -26.31 13.58 20.09
CA GLY A 15 -25.73 13.42 21.43
C GLY A 15 -24.67 12.32 21.57
N GLY A 16 -24.48 11.46 20.56
CA GLY A 16 -23.45 10.42 20.55
C GLY A 16 -22.04 10.97 20.24
N ALA A 17 -21.96 12.17 19.69
CA ALA A 17 -20.72 12.81 19.24
C ALA A 17 -20.05 13.70 20.32
N GLU A 18 -20.55 13.74 21.57
CA GLU A 18 -19.91 14.54 22.61
C GLU A 18 -18.54 13.97 22.97
N ARG A 19 -17.51 14.84 23.02
CA ARG A 19 -16.18 14.44 23.49
C ARG A 19 -16.21 13.81 24.89
N ALA A 20 -17.16 14.20 25.76
CA ALA A 20 -17.33 13.57 27.07
C ALA A 20 -17.65 12.05 27.00
N ASN A 21 -18.14 11.58 25.86
CA ASN A 21 -18.58 10.20 25.65
C ASN A 21 -17.54 9.33 24.92
N TYR A 22 -16.35 9.84 24.55
CA TYR A 22 -15.36 9.07 23.80
C TYR A 22 -14.94 7.79 24.54
N ALA A 23 -14.79 7.86 25.86
CA ALA A 23 -14.41 6.70 26.67
C ALA A 23 -15.52 5.63 26.64
N LEU A 24 -16.78 6.04 26.75
CA LEU A 24 -17.93 5.13 26.67
C LEU A 24 -18.08 4.54 25.27
N PHE A 25 -17.92 5.34 24.22
CA PHE A 25 -17.93 4.90 22.83
C PHE A 25 -16.86 3.84 22.57
N LEU A 26 -15.61 4.10 22.97
CA LEU A 26 -14.52 3.15 22.77
C LEU A 26 -14.66 1.89 23.62
N ALA A 27 -15.21 2.00 24.83
CA ALA A 27 -15.50 0.82 25.67
C ALA A 27 -16.55 -0.09 24.99
N GLU A 28 -17.61 0.51 24.46
CA GLU A 28 -18.65 -0.25 23.74
C GLU A 28 -18.16 -0.80 22.41
N LEU A 29 -17.27 -0.09 21.71
CA LEU A 29 -16.58 -0.60 20.51
C LEU A 29 -15.78 -1.86 20.85
N THR A 30 -14.96 -1.82 21.92
CA THR A 30 -14.18 -2.98 22.33
C THR A 30 -15.08 -4.17 22.68
N ALA A 31 -16.19 -3.93 23.37
CA ALA A 31 -17.16 -5.00 23.66
C ALA A 31 -17.84 -5.54 22.39
N ALA A 32 -18.16 -4.68 21.42
CA ALA A 32 -18.79 -5.08 20.16
C ALA A 32 -17.84 -5.91 19.28
N LEU A 33 -16.54 -5.63 19.33
CA LEU A 33 -15.51 -6.34 18.59
C LEU A 33 -14.91 -7.54 19.36
N ASP A 34 -15.42 -7.86 20.55
CA ASP A 34 -14.88 -8.90 21.45
C ASP A 34 -13.38 -8.68 21.80
N LEU A 35 -13.03 -7.43 22.03
CA LEU A 35 -11.70 -6.97 22.41
C LEU A 35 -11.61 -6.75 23.93
N PRO A 36 -10.42 -6.95 24.54
CA PRO A 36 -10.24 -6.62 25.94
C PRO A 36 -10.49 -5.12 26.15
N PRO A 37 -11.14 -4.71 27.26
CA PRO A 37 -11.34 -3.30 27.56
C PRO A 37 -10.05 -2.66 28.10
N PRO A 38 -9.86 -1.34 27.93
CA PRO A 38 -8.76 -0.61 28.57
C PRO A 38 -8.83 -0.74 30.10
N GLN A 39 -7.67 -0.83 30.74
CA GLN A 39 -7.55 -1.01 32.19
C GLN A 39 -7.11 0.30 32.87
N PRO A 40 -7.41 0.51 34.16
CA PRO A 40 -6.91 1.66 34.89
C PRO A 40 -5.38 1.62 35.06
N ALA A 41 -4.78 2.74 35.50
CA ALA A 41 -3.37 2.78 35.86
C ALA A 41 -3.02 1.68 36.88
N PRO A 42 -1.85 1.00 36.77
CA PRO A 42 -0.69 1.34 35.95
C PRO A 42 -0.63 0.67 34.55
N SER A 43 -1.76 0.22 33.98
CA SER A 43 -1.79 -0.46 32.68
C SER A 43 -1.19 0.34 31.51
N ASP A 44 -0.49 -0.35 30.63
CA ASP A 44 0.00 0.13 29.32
C ASP A 44 -1.07 0.05 28.21
N TYR A 45 -2.28 -0.35 28.59
CA TYR A 45 -3.50 -0.19 27.80
C TYR A 45 -4.54 0.55 28.64
N ARG A 46 -4.67 1.87 28.44
CA ARG A 46 -5.54 2.75 29.24
C ARG A 46 -5.92 4.03 28.54
N TYR A 47 -7.02 4.64 29.00
CA TYR A 47 -7.40 6.01 28.65
C TYR A 47 -6.49 7.05 29.31
N GLU A 48 -6.45 8.26 28.75
CA GLU A 48 -5.76 9.42 29.32
C GLU A 48 -4.29 9.12 29.69
N TYR A 49 -3.58 8.44 28.77
CA TYR A 49 -2.21 7.99 29.04
C TYR A 49 -1.28 9.20 29.16
N PRO A 50 -0.55 9.35 30.29
CA PRO A 50 0.28 10.51 30.55
C PRO A 50 1.54 10.53 29.67
N VAL A 51 1.75 11.66 29.00
CA VAL A 51 3.02 11.99 28.32
C VAL A 51 3.46 13.41 28.70
N ARG A 52 4.72 13.77 28.41
CA ARG A 52 5.25 15.10 28.70
C ARG A 52 5.48 15.91 27.43
N GLY A 53 5.01 17.15 27.45
CA GLY A 53 5.30 18.13 26.41
C GLY A 53 6.76 18.56 26.42
N ALA A 54 7.18 19.31 25.38
CA ALA A 54 8.58 19.72 25.22
C ALA A 54 9.06 20.63 26.36
N ALA A 55 8.17 21.45 26.93
CA ALA A 55 8.46 22.28 28.10
C ALA A 55 8.12 21.56 29.43
N GLY A 56 7.92 20.24 29.41
CA GLY A 56 7.63 19.43 30.58
C GLY A 56 6.18 19.47 31.07
N GLN A 57 5.29 20.18 30.36
CA GLN A 57 3.86 20.23 30.71
C GLN A 57 3.18 18.86 30.59
N PRO A 58 2.23 18.52 31.47
CA PRO A 58 1.50 17.26 31.37
C PRO A 58 0.57 17.26 30.16
N LEU A 59 0.68 16.23 29.33
CA LEU A 59 -0.18 15.95 28.19
C LEU A 59 -0.80 14.56 28.38
N ARG A 60 -1.91 14.30 27.67
CA ARG A 60 -2.67 13.05 27.77
C ARG A 60 -3.03 12.56 26.38
N ILE A 61 -2.78 11.28 26.15
CA ILE A 61 -3.25 10.55 24.97
C ILE A 61 -4.65 10.01 25.30
N ASP A 62 -5.64 10.23 24.43
CA ASP A 62 -7.03 9.84 24.73
C ASP A 62 -7.15 8.32 24.99
N LEU A 63 -6.56 7.48 24.12
CA LEU A 63 -6.41 6.04 24.36
C LEU A 63 -5.07 5.53 23.82
N TYR A 64 -4.33 4.79 24.65
CA TYR A 64 -3.06 4.20 24.27
C TYR A 64 -3.02 2.71 24.61
N LYS A 65 -2.47 1.91 23.68
CA LYS A 65 -2.11 0.50 23.90
C LYS A 65 -0.69 0.26 23.43
N LYS A 66 0.22 -0.07 24.36
CA LYS A 66 1.63 -0.38 24.06
C LYS A 66 1.75 -1.48 23.00
N GLY A 67 2.60 -1.23 22.01
CA GLY A 67 2.84 -2.13 20.89
C GLY A 67 1.73 -2.15 19.83
N CYS A 68 0.62 -1.42 20.02
CA CYS A 68 -0.52 -1.42 19.11
C CYS A 68 -0.77 -0.06 18.49
N PHE A 69 -1.27 0.89 19.27
CA PHE A 69 -1.73 2.16 18.73
C PHE A 69 -1.71 3.32 19.73
N ILE A 70 -1.69 4.51 19.17
CA ILE A 70 -2.17 5.75 19.80
C ILE A 70 -3.48 6.12 19.12
N LEU A 71 -4.52 6.44 19.90
CA LEU A 71 -5.80 6.90 19.39
C LEU A 71 -6.14 8.28 19.97
N GLU A 72 -6.43 9.22 19.08
CA GLU A 72 -6.93 10.57 19.42
C GLU A 72 -8.37 10.74 18.93
N ALA A 73 -9.25 11.12 19.85
CA ALA A 73 -10.66 11.34 19.56
C ALA A 73 -10.93 12.84 19.34
N LYS A 74 -11.68 13.16 18.28
CA LYS A 74 -12.22 14.47 18.01
C LYS A 74 -13.74 14.43 17.97
N GLN A 75 -14.31 15.61 18.19
CA GLN A 75 -15.72 15.88 17.95
C GLN A 75 -15.80 16.87 16.80
N SER A 76 -16.25 16.41 15.63
CA SER A 76 -16.63 17.34 14.57
C SER A 76 -18.04 17.88 14.82
N ARG A 77 -18.21 19.21 14.79
CA ARG A 77 -19.52 19.88 14.93
C ARG A 77 -20.28 19.87 13.60
N LEU A 78 -20.52 18.70 13.03
CA LEU A 78 -21.34 18.52 11.84
C LEU A 78 -22.80 18.22 12.25
N ASP A 79 -23.77 18.81 11.55
CA ASP A 79 -25.20 18.83 11.88
C ASP A 79 -25.94 17.76 11.05
N PRO A 80 -26.39 16.63 11.66
CA PRO A 80 -27.03 15.54 10.94
C PRO A 80 -28.36 15.93 10.27
N ALA A 81 -29.05 16.95 10.76
CA ALA A 81 -30.39 17.35 10.29
C ALA A 81 -30.38 18.01 8.90
N LYS A 82 -29.21 18.31 8.33
CA LYS A 82 -29.05 18.98 7.03
C LYS A 82 -28.68 18.05 5.86
N GLY A 83 -28.80 16.74 6.04
CA GLY A 83 -28.50 15.75 4.99
C GLY A 83 -27.01 15.74 4.62
N GLU A 84 -26.13 15.88 5.62
CA GLU A 84 -24.67 15.85 5.45
C GLU A 84 -24.17 14.40 5.60
N ALA A 85 -24.43 13.56 4.60
CA ALA A 85 -23.75 12.27 4.49
C ALA A 85 -22.25 12.50 4.24
N ILE A 86 -21.39 11.78 4.95
CA ILE A 86 -20.00 11.62 4.52
C ILE A 86 -20.08 10.76 3.26
N ILE A 87 -19.99 11.40 2.09
CA ILE A 87 -19.87 10.69 0.83
C ILE A 87 -18.46 10.07 0.82
N VAL A 88 -18.37 8.84 1.30
CA VAL A 88 -17.36 7.90 0.79
C VAL A 88 -17.75 7.71 -0.66
N GLN A 89 -16.85 8.03 -1.59
CA GLN A 89 -17.16 8.08 -3.02
C GLN A 89 -17.58 6.68 -3.52
N GLU A 90 -18.86 6.36 -3.46
CA GLU A 90 -19.48 5.27 -4.20
C GLU A 90 -19.69 5.75 -5.64
N ASP A 91 -19.04 5.04 -6.57
CA ASP A 91 -19.18 5.06 -8.02
C ASP A 91 -19.10 6.40 -8.77
N LEU A 92 -18.15 6.46 -9.70
CA LEU A 92 -17.81 7.57 -10.60
C LEU A 92 -18.90 7.92 -11.65
N PHE A 93 -20.15 7.48 -11.47
CA PHE A 93 -21.25 7.66 -12.44
C PHE A 93 -22.51 8.33 -11.83
N GLY A 94 -22.35 9.18 -10.81
CA GLY A 94 -23.45 9.95 -10.21
C GLY A 94 -23.21 11.46 -10.29
N ASP A 95 -24.04 12.16 -11.06
CA ASP A 95 -24.06 13.62 -11.16
C ASP A 95 -24.46 14.28 -9.81
N ALA A 96 -23.50 14.79 -9.04
CA ALA A 96 -23.78 15.73 -7.95
C ALA A 96 -22.57 16.63 -7.57
N ALA A 97 -22.60 17.88 -8.06
CA ALA A 97 -22.23 19.20 -7.49
C ALA A 97 -21.13 19.36 -6.38
N PRO A 98 -20.42 20.51 -6.34
CA PRO A 98 -19.12 20.67 -5.66
C PRO A 98 -19.16 20.68 -4.12
N ALA A 99 -18.04 20.23 -3.52
CA ALA A 99 -17.85 20.05 -2.09
C ALA A 99 -18.05 21.33 -1.24
N ARG A 100 -18.92 21.24 -0.23
CA ARG A 100 -19.29 22.32 0.71
C ARG A 100 -18.11 22.69 1.66
N PRO A 101 -17.97 23.97 2.08
CA PRO A 101 -16.91 24.48 2.96
C PRO A 101 -16.80 23.79 4.35
N ARG A 102 -17.78 22.97 4.74
CA ARG A 102 -17.81 22.23 6.02
C ARG A 102 -16.96 20.96 6.02
N ARG A 103 -16.78 20.31 4.85
CA ARG A 103 -15.84 19.16 4.70
C ARG A 103 -14.41 19.59 4.98
N ARG A 104 -14.02 20.79 4.51
CA ARG A 104 -12.69 21.38 4.75
C ARG A 104 -12.37 21.60 6.23
N ARG A 105 -13.37 21.96 7.04
CA ARG A 105 -13.18 22.12 8.50
C ARG A 105 -13.03 20.79 9.20
N TRP A 106 -13.83 19.79 8.83
CA TRP A 106 -13.69 18.42 9.32
C TRP A 106 -12.31 17.85 8.97
N ASP A 107 -11.88 18.01 7.71
CA ASP A 107 -10.54 17.59 7.25
C ASP A 107 -9.43 18.25 8.10
N ALA A 108 -9.60 19.53 8.48
CA ALA A 108 -8.64 20.24 9.34
C ALA A 108 -8.64 19.73 10.78
N ASP A 109 -9.81 19.44 11.36
CA ASP A 109 -9.94 18.92 12.73
C ASP A 109 -9.33 17.52 12.84
N MET A 110 -9.57 16.65 11.85
CA MET A 110 -8.99 15.30 11.79
C MET A 110 -7.48 15.33 11.56
N ARG A 111 -6.97 16.21 10.70
CA ARG A 111 -5.52 16.44 10.54
C ARG A 111 -4.87 16.93 11.84
N ALA A 112 -5.52 17.82 12.59
CA ALA A 112 -5.01 18.25 13.88
C ALA A 112 -4.94 17.09 14.89
N ALA A 113 -5.90 16.15 14.84
CA ALA A 113 -5.87 14.92 15.64
C ALA A 113 -4.69 14.03 15.26
N PHE A 114 -4.48 13.83 13.96
CA PHE A 114 -3.35 13.05 13.45
C PHE A 114 -2.01 13.65 13.90
N ASN A 115 -1.82 14.96 13.71
CA ASN A 115 -0.58 15.64 14.12
C ASN A 115 -0.34 15.55 15.63
N GLN A 116 -1.41 15.58 16.43
CA GLN A 116 -1.33 15.39 17.87
C GLN A 116 -0.92 13.95 18.23
N ALA A 117 -1.55 12.95 17.63
CA ALA A 117 -1.19 11.54 17.80
C ALA A 117 0.27 11.27 17.37
N TRP A 118 0.71 11.90 16.28
CA TRP A 118 2.07 11.78 15.76
C TRP A 118 3.10 12.41 16.69
N ASP A 119 2.83 13.61 17.22
CA ASP A 119 3.68 14.25 18.23
C ASP A 119 3.77 13.38 19.50
N TYR A 120 2.66 12.77 19.94
CA TYR A 120 2.66 11.83 21.06
C TYR A 120 3.47 10.57 20.81
N ALA A 121 3.47 10.05 19.59
CA ALA A 121 4.30 8.89 19.24
C ALA A 121 5.76 9.15 19.60
N SER A 122 6.28 10.37 19.39
CA SER A 122 7.65 10.78 19.73
C SER A 122 7.92 10.93 21.25
N ARG A 123 6.87 11.09 22.06
CA ARG A 123 6.90 11.40 23.50
C ARG A 123 6.66 10.20 24.42
N LEU A 124 6.44 9.02 23.85
CA LEU A 124 6.31 7.80 24.62
C LEU A 124 7.58 7.51 25.45
N PRO A 125 7.45 6.77 26.57
CA PRO A 125 8.58 6.35 27.38
C PRO A 125 9.68 5.65 26.55
N PRO A 126 10.97 5.77 26.91
CA PRO A 126 12.07 5.17 26.16
C PRO A 126 12.02 3.64 26.01
N ASP A 127 11.33 2.95 26.92
CA ASP A 127 11.12 1.50 26.93
C ASP A 127 9.85 1.08 26.14
N HIS A 128 9.23 2.02 25.43
CA HIS A 128 8.10 1.77 24.54
C HIS A 128 8.54 2.01 23.09
N ASP A 129 8.43 0.97 22.27
CA ASP A 129 8.55 1.12 20.82
C ASP A 129 7.47 2.06 20.28
N ARG A 130 7.77 2.72 19.16
CA ARG A 130 6.77 3.52 18.47
C ARG A 130 5.64 2.60 17.99
N PRO A 131 4.37 2.96 18.23
CA PRO A 131 3.25 2.08 17.92
C PRO A 131 3.12 1.89 16.40
N PRO A 132 2.77 0.70 15.91
CA PRO A 132 2.53 0.48 14.48
C PRO A 132 1.39 1.34 13.92
N PHE A 133 0.41 1.74 14.73
CA PHE A 133 -0.74 2.53 14.30
C PHE A 133 -0.90 3.86 15.04
N LEU A 134 -1.31 4.88 14.30
CA LEU A 134 -2.05 6.04 14.83
C LEU A 134 -3.48 5.96 14.34
N ILE A 135 -4.42 6.25 15.23
CA ILE A 135 -5.85 6.23 14.94
C ILE A 135 -6.41 7.59 15.27
N THR A 136 -7.11 8.21 14.33
CA THR A 136 -7.97 9.36 14.62
C THR A 136 -9.40 8.86 14.64
N CYS A 137 -10.21 9.36 15.58
CA CYS A 137 -11.59 8.94 15.71
C CYS A 137 -12.51 10.16 15.80
N ASP A 138 -13.45 10.27 14.86
CA ASP A 138 -14.60 11.16 15.00
C ASP A 138 -15.72 10.35 15.66
N VAL A 139 -15.97 10.63 16.94
CA VAL A 139 -16.82 9.80 17.81
C VAL A 139 -18.21 9.63 17.19
N GLY A 140 -18.61 8.37 16.97
CA GLY A 140 -19.89 8.02 16.36
C GLY A 140 -19.97 8.21 14.84
N ARG A 141 -18.83 8.46 14.16
CA ARG A 141 -18.80 8.67 12.71
C ARG A 141 -17.72 7.86 11.99
N THR A 142 -16.45 8.11 12.29
CA THR A 142 -15.35 7.53 11.51
C THR A 142 -14.13 7.19 12.36
N PHE A 143 -13.35 6.24 11.87
CA PHE A 143 -11.97 5.99 12.28
C PHE A 143 -11.06 6.23 11.08
N GLU A 144 -9.91 6.88 11.27
CA GLU A 144 -8.86 6.89 10.25
C GLU A 144 -7.63 6.13 10.76
N LEU A 145 -7.13 5.22 9.93
CA LEU A 145 -5.98 4.40 10.27
C LEU A 145 -4.72 4.91 9.55
N TYR A 146 -3.66 5.12 10.32
CA TYR A 146 -2.33 5.40 9.80
C TYR A 146 -1.34 4.41 10.36
N SER A 147 -0.43 3.90 9.54
CA SER A 147 0.53 2.88 9.93
C SER A 147 1.98 3.29 9.67
N ASP A 148 2.88 2.89 10.59
CA ASP A 148 4.33 2.91 10.42
C ASP A 148 4.90 1.60 10.99
N PHE A 149 5.03 0.59 10.12
CA PHE A 149 5.60 -0.71 10.49
C PHE A 149 7.14 -0.70 10.60
N THR A 150 7.81 0.42 10.26
CA THR A 150 9.27 0.53 10.41
C THR A 150 9.70 0.66 11.87
N GLY A 151 8.76 1.00 12.77
CA GLY A 151 9.01 1.23 14.19
C GLY A 151 9.74 2.55 14.48
N GLN A 152 9.96 3.40 13.48
CA GLN A 152 10.65 4.69 13.67
C GLN A 152 9.72 5.79 14.19
N GLY A 153 8.41 5.66 13.95
CA GLY A 153 7.41 6.67 14.30
C GLY A 153 7.59 7.97 13.52
N ARG A 154 8.11 7.86 12.29
CA ARG A 154 8.50 9.02 11.45
C ARG A 154 7.67 9.18 10.20
N ALA A 155 7.02 8.11 9.73
CA ALA A 155 6.36 8.11 8.44
C ALA A 155 5.03 7.34 8.51
N TYR A 156 4.14 7.75 9.42
CA TYR A 156 2.78 7.21 9.46
C TYR A 156 2.03 7.57 8.17
N ARG A 157 1.66 6.55 7.40
CA ARG A 157 0.92 6.68 6.14
C ARG A 157 -0.47 6.10 6.29
N ALA A 158 -1.41 6.58 5.50
CA ALA A 158 -2.76 6.03 5.45
C ALA A 158 -2.74 4.51 5.22
N PHE A 159 -3.60 3.79 5.95
CA PHE A 159 -3.65 2.33 5.92
C PHE A 159 -5.08 1.82 5.70
N PRO A 160 -5.29 0.83 4.80
CA PRO A 160 -4.30 0.17 3.95
C PRO A 160 -3.90 1.02 2.73
N ALA A 161 -4.75 1.96 2.36
CA ALA A 161 -4.55 2.93 1.29
C ALA A 161 -5.26 4.23 1.63
N GLU A 162 -4.94 5.32 0.93
CA GLU A 162 -5.45 6.67 1.21
C GLU A 162 -7.00 6.75 1.20
N ARG A 163 -7.65 6.07 0.25
CA ARG A 163 -9.12 6.02 0.15
C ARG A 163 -9.77 5.14 1.20
N GLU A 164 -9.10 4.05 1.58
CA GLU A 164 -9.60 3.05 2.52
C GLU A 164 -9.22 3.35 3.98
N ARG A 165 -8.45 4.42 4.22
CA ARG A 165 -8.04 4.78 5.57
C ARG A 165 -9.21 5.14 6.46
N VAL A 166 -10.24 5.75 5.87
CA VAL A 166 -11.43 6.23 6.57
C VAL A 166 -12.45 5.12 6.64
N ILE A 167 -12.65 4.60 7.84
CA ILE A 167 -13.65 3.58 8.14
C ILE A 167 -14.86 4.30 8.73
N ALA A 168 -15.94 4.40 7.96
CA ALA A 168 -17.23 4.87 8.46
C ALA A 168 -17.78 3.89 9.51
N LEU A 169 -18.57 4.39 10.46
CA LEU A 169 -19.14 3.56 11.52
C LEU A 169 -19.99 2.43 10.95
N GLU A 170 -20.72 2.69 9.87
CA GLU A 170 -21.57 1.73 9.18
C GLU A 170 -20.75 0.60 8.55
N ALA A 171 -19.51 0.88 8.13
CA ALA A 171 -18.60 -0.12 7.56
C ALA A 171 -18.19 -1.20 8.58
N LEU A 172 -18.43 -0.99 9.89
CA LEU A 172 -18.25 -2.04 10.89
C LEU A 172 -19.19 -3.25 10.67
N ALA A 173 -20.25 -3.11 9.88
CA ALA A 173 -21.09 -4.25 9.48
C ALA A 173 -20.32 -5.30 8.67
N ASP A 174 -19.23 -4.90 7.99
CA ASP A 174 -18.36 -5.79 7.21
C ASP A 174 -17.44 -6.61 8.14
N PRO A 175 -17.48 -7.96 8.08
CA PRO A 175 -16.57 -8.82 8.85
C PRO A 175 -15.08 -8.53 8.63
N ASP A 176 -14.66 -8.14 7.42
CA ASP A 176 -13.24 -7.89 7.09
C ASP A 176 -12.74 -6.62 7.80
N ILE A 177 -13.60 -5.60 7.90
CA ILE A 177 -13.31 -4.38 8.67
C ILE A 177 -13.22 -4.69 10.16
N GLN A 178 -14.12 -5.54 10.68
CA GLN A 178 -14.04 -5.96 12.08
C GLN A 178 -12.75 -6.73 12.36
N GLU A 179 -12.35 -7.66 11.49
CA GLU A 179 -11.10 -8.41 11.64
C GLU A 179 -9.88 -7.49 11.56
N ARG A 180 -9.87 -6.54 10.62
CA ARG A 180 -8.82 -5.52 10.51
C ARG A 180 -8.68 -4.71 11.81
N LEU A 181 -9.78 -4.21 12.37
CA LEU A 181 -9.75 -3.47 13.64
C LEU A 181 -9.33 -4.37 14.81
N ARG A 182 -9.79 -5.63 14.86
CA ARG A 182 -9.33 -6.58 15.87
C ARG A 182 -7.82 -6.81 15.78
N ALA A 183 -7.28 -6.95 14.57
CA ALA A 183 -5.85 -7.11 14.34
C ALA A 183 -5.06 -5.87 14.77
N VAL A 184 -5.54 -4.64 14.49
CA VAL A 184 -4.94 -3.39 15.01
C VAL A 184 -4.82 -3.43 16.54
N TRP A 185 -5.84 -3.93 17.24
CA TRP A 185 -5.82 -4.02 18.70
C TRP A 185 -4.97 -5.15 19.26
N THR A 186 -4.82 -6.27 18.56
CA THR A 186 -4.29 -7.52 19.17
C THR A 186 -2.97 -7.97 18.57
N ALA A 187 -2.83 -7.85 17.26
CA ALA A 187 -1.69 -8.36 16.51
C ALA A 187 -1.37 -7.44 15.32
N PRO A 188 -1.07 -6.14 15.54
CA PRO A 188 -0.91 -5.16 14.46
C PRO A 188 0.17 -5.56 13.45
N ALA A 189 1.18 -6.32 13.90
CA ALA A 189 2.26 -6.79 13.05
C ALA A 189 1.83 -7.79 11.97
N THR A 190 0.63 -8.39 12.04
CA THR A 190 0.07 -9.24 10.97
C THR A 190 -0.48 -8.41 9.81
N LEU A 191 -0.79 -7.13 10.05
CA LEU A 191 -1.28 -6.21 9.03
C LEU A 191 -0.16 -5.61 8.18
N ASP A 192 1.10 -5.81 8.57
CA ASP A 192 2.28 -5.31 7.88
C ASP A 192 2.32 -5.82 6.42
N PRO A 193 2.12 -4.93 5.43
CA PRO A 193 2.16 -5.29 4.02
C PRO A 193 3.52 -5.87 3.62
N ALA A 194 4.63 -5.45 4.23
CA ALA A 194 5.95 -5.96 3.90
C ALA A 194 6.11 -7.45 4.29
N LYS A 195 5.49 -7.88 5.39
CA LYS A 195 5.49 -9.30 5.79
C LYS A 195 4.66 -10.15 4.86
N ARG A 196 3.42 -9.72 4.56
CA ARG A 196 2.56 -10.40 3.58
C ARG A 196 3.26 -10.53 2.24
N ARG A 197 3.93 -9.45 1.79
CA ARG A 197 4.73 -9.49 0.57
C ARG A 197 5.89 -10.47 0.61
N ALA A 198 6.63 -10.47 1.70
CA ALA A 198 7.76 -11.39 1.89
C ALA A 198 7.32 -12.86 1.94
N GLU A 199 6.18 -13.15 2.55
CA GLU A 199 5.58 -14.49 2.61
C GLU A 199 5.13 -14.95 1.22
N ALA A 200 4.31 -14.15 0.52
CA ALA A 200 3.87 -14.44 -0.84
C ALA A 200 5.04 -14.64 -1.80
N THR A 201 6.06 -13.77 -1.72
CA THR A 201 7.26 -13.89 -2.56
C THR A 201 8.07 -15.15 -2.23
N ARG A 202 8.18 -15.55 -0.96
CA ARG A 202 8.86 -16.80 -0.56
C ARG A 202 8.13 -18.03 -1.09
N GLU A 203 6.80 -18.03 -1.05
CA GLU A 203 5.98 -19.12 -1.58
C GLU A 203 6.13 -19.23 -3.10
N VAL A 204 6.05 -18.13 -3.84
CA VAL A 204 6.29 -18.12 -5.29
C VAL A 204 7.69 -18.63 -5.62
N ALA A 205 8.72 -18.20 -4.87
CA ALA A 205 10.09 -18.66 -5.05
C ALA A 205 10.23 -20.18 -4.86
N ALA A 206 9.52 -20.75 -3.89
CA ALA A 206 9.54 -22.20 -3.66
C ALA A 206 8.99 -22.97 -4.87
N TYR A 207 7.86 -22.53 -5.44
CA TYR A 207 7.31 -23.15 -6.65
C TYR A 207 8.26 -23.06 -7.84
N LEU A 208 8.91 -21.90 -8.06
CA LEU A 208 9.89 -21.77 -9.14
C LEU A 208 11.11 -22.67 -8.94
N ALA A 209 11.58 -22.81 -7.69
CA ALA A 209 12.71 -23.66 -7.37
C ALA A 209 12.41 -25.13 -7.69
N GLU A 210 11.17 -25.59 -7.51
CA GLU A 210 10.73 -26.93 -7.93
C GLU A 210 10.85 -27.11 -9.44
N VAL A 211 10.32 -26.17 -10.23
CA VAL A 211 10.38 -26.21 -11.70
C VAL A 211 11.82 -26.15 -12.21
N SER A 212 12.62 -25.24 -11.65
CA SER A 212 14.04 -25.08 -11.97
C SER A 212 14.82 -26.38 -11.76
N ARG A 213 14.68 -27.01 -10.58
CA ARG A 213 15.33 -28.30 -10.27
C ARG A 213 14.95 -29.40 -11.25
N ALA A 214 13.69 -29.46 -11.65
CA ALA A 214 13.23 -30.47 -12.60
C ALA A 214 13.82 -30.25 -14.00
N LEU A 215 13.96 -29.01 -14.46
CA LEU A 215 14.62 -28.68 -15.73
C LEU A 215 16.13 -28.95 -15.68
N GLU A 216 16.81 -28.60 -14.59
CA GLU A 216 18.23 -28.88 -14.41
C GLU A 216 18.52 -30.38 -14.37
N LYS A 217 17.69 -31.18 -13.67
CA LYS A 217 17.81 -32.64 -13.65
C LYS A 217 17.69 -33.25 -15.05
N ARG A 218 16.98 -32.57 -15.96
CA ARG A 218 16.86 -32.90 -17.39
C ARG A 218 17.97 -32.28 -18.25
N GLY A 219 19.02 -31.73 -17.63
CA GLY A 219 20.23 -31.23 -18.28
C GLY A 219 20.06 -29.87 -18.99
N LYS A 220 19.05 -29.06 -18.61
CA LYS A 220 18.87 -27.72 -19.19
C LYS A 220 19.89 -26.72 -18.61
N PRO A 221 20.45 -25.80 -19.42
CA PRO A 221 21.39 -24.79 -18.92
C PRO A 221 20.74 -23.87 -17.88
N PRO A 222 21.39 -23.64 -16.72
CA PRO A 222 20.87 -22.78 -15.65
C PRO A 222 20.42 -21.39 -16.12
N GLU A 223 21.23 -20.71 -16.93
CA GLU A 223 20.91 -19.36 -17.43
C GLU A 223 19.68 -19.33 -18.35
N GLU A 224 19.50 -20.35 -19.20
CA GLU A 224 18.32 -20.45 -20.07
C GLU A 224 17.07 -20.76 -19.26
N VAL A 225 17.17 -21.68 -18.28
CA VAL A 225 16.08 -21.97 -17.33
C VAL A 225 15.69 -20.70 -16.60
N ALA A 226 16.68 -19.90 -16.21
CA ALA A 226 16.44 -18.69 -15.47
C ALA A 226 15.62 -17.68 -16.27
N THR A 227 16.11 -17.39 -17.47
CA THR A 227 15.45 -16.48 -18.40
C THR A 227 14.03 -16.94 -18.73
N PHE A 228 13.82 -18.25 -18.93
CA PHE A 228 12.50 -18.83 -19.14
C PHE A 228 11.55 -18.61 -17.96
N LEU A 229 11.98 -18.90 -16.73
CA LEU A 229 11.14 -18.73 -15.54
C LEU A 229 10.84 -17.25 -15.27
N THR A 230 11.78 -16.33 -15.50
CA THR A 230 11.52 -14.88 -15.38
C THR A 230 10.44 -14.42 -16.37
N ARG A 231 10.39 -14.99 -17.58
CA ARG A 231 9.31 -14.70 -18.57
C ARG A 231 7.95 -15.24 -18.14
N VAL A 232 7.93 -16.42 -17.53
CA VAL A 232 6.72 -17.02 -16.96
C VAL A 232 6.20 -16.19 -15.80
N LEU A 233 7.07 -15.79 -14.87
CA LEU A 233 6.77 -14.88 -13.76
C LEU A 233 6.14 -13.57 -14.27
N PHE A 234 6.75 -12.98 -15.29
CA PHE A 234 6.26 -11.72 -15.84
C PHE A 234 4.88 -11.88 -16.51
N ALA A 235 4.58 -13.03 -17.12
CA ALA A 235 3.25 -13.31 -17.65
C ALA A 235 2.19 -13.41 -16.53
N MET A 236 2.53 -14.04 -15.40
CA MET A 236 1.67 -14.08 -14.21
C MET A 236 1.41 -12.67 -13.65
N PHE A 237 2.48 -11.88 -13.49
CA PHE A 237 2.36 -10.49 -13.07
C PHE A 237 1.52 -9.65 -14.05
N ALA A 238 1.72 -9.81 -15.36
CA ALA A 238 1.01 -9.07 -16.40
C ALA A 238 -0.49 -9.36 -16.42
N GLU A 239 -0.91 -10.57 -16.04
CA GLU A 239 -2.31 -10.94 -15.84
C GLU A 239 -2.94 -10.14 -14.68
N ASP A 240 -2.33 -10.18 -13.49
CA ASP A 240 -2.88 -9.56 -12.29
C ASP A 240 -2.94 -8.03 -12.36
N VAL A 241 -2.01 -7.40 -13.07
CA VAL A 241 -2.05 -5.93 -13.30
C VAL A 241 -2.92 -5.53 -14.51
N GLY A 242 -3.59 -6.49 -15.16
CA GLY A 242 -4.54 -6.23 -16.24
C GLY A 242 -3.92 -5.89 -17.60
N LEU A 243 -2.64 -6.23 -17.83
CA LEU A 243 -2.00 -6.14 -19.15
C LEU A 243 -2.35 -7.34 -20.05
N LEU A 244 -2.67 -8.49 -19.43
CA LEU A 244 -3.29 -9.64 -20.06
C LEU A 244 -4.74 -9.78 -19.55
N PRO A 245 -5.61 -10.53 -20.26
CA PRO A 245 -6.96 -10.82 -19.77
C PRO A 245 -6.91 -11.50 -18.41
N ALA A 246 -7.82 -11.12 -17.51
CA ALA A 246 -7.96 -11.73 -16.18
C ALA A 246 -8.09 -13.26 -16.29
N ASP A 247 -7.32 -13.97 -15.46
CA ASP A 247 -7.21 -15.44 -15.42
C ASP A 247 -6.80 -16.11 -16.76
N GLY A 248 -6.38 -15.37 -17.78
CA GLY A 248 -6.06 -15.91 -19.10
C GLY A 248 -4.87 -16.88 -19.07
N PHE A 249 -3.74 -16.47 -18.52
CA PHE A 249 -2.54 -17.28 -18.32
C PHE A 249 -2.79 -18.39 -17.28
N LYS A 250 -3.53 -18.12 -16.20
CA LYS A 250 -3.94 -19.15 -15.24
C LYS A 250 -4.74 -20.27 -15.89
N THR A 251 -5.74 -19.92 -16.70
CA THR A 251 -6.56 -20.89 -17.45
C THR A 251 -5.71 -21.62 -18.50
N LEU A 252 -4.75 -20.94 -19.13
CA LEU A 252 -3.81 -21.58 -20.03
C LEU A 252 -2.99 -22.67 -19.31
N LEU A 253 -2.46 -22.37 -18.13
CA LEU A 253 -1.72 -23.32 -17.29
C LEU A 253 -2.60 -24.51 -16.86
N GLN A 254 -3.86 -24.28 -16.47
CA GLN A 254 -4.80 -25.35 -16.13
C GLN A 254 -4.99 -26.34 -17.28
N ARG A 255 -5.26 -25.84 -18.50
CA ARG A 255 -5.40 -26.71 -19.68
C ARG A 255 -4.10 -27.44 -20.02
N CYS A 256 -2.96 -26.75 -19.90
CA CYS A 256 -1.66 -27.38 -20.11
C CYS A 256 -1.36 -28.45 -19.05
N GLN A 257 -1.83 -28.31 -17.81
CA GLN A 257 -1.66 -29.34 -16.79
C GLN A 257 -2.42 -30.62 -17.13
N GLU A 258 -3.60 -30.50 -17.74
CA GLU A 258 -4.38 -31.63 -18.24
C GLU A 258 -3.69 -32.33 -19.43
N SER A 259 -3.06 -31.54 -20.30
CA SER A 259 -2.32 -31.99 -21.50
C SER A 259 -0.90 -31.39 -21.59
N PRO A 260 0.08 -31.92 -20.82
CA PRO A 260 1.41 -31.29 -20.66
C PRO A 260 2.19 -31.04 -21.96
N ASP A 261 2.03 -31.90 -22.97
CA ASP A 261 2.68 -31.75 -24.28
C ASP A 261 2.31 -30.44 -24.99
N THR A 262 1.18 -29.83 -24.61
CA THR A 262 0.72 -28.56 -25.19
C THR A 262 1.32 -27.32 -24.53
N PHE A 263 2.04 -27.46 -23.40
CA PHE A 263 2.61 -26.34 -22.65
C PHE A 263 3.61 -25.54 -23.46
N ALA A 264 4.70 -26.18 -23.90
CA ALA A 264 5.77 -25.53 -24.64
C ALA A 264 5.27 -24.77 -25.89
N PRO A 265 4.46 -25.35 -26.80
CA PRO A 265 3.98 -24.63 -27.97
C PRO A 265 3.05 -23.47 -27.62
N GLN A 266 2.13 -23.62 -26.65
CA GLN A 266 1.20 -22.55 -26.31
C GLN A 266 1.89 -21.38 -25.59
N VAL A 267 2.79 -21.66 -24.65
CA VAL A 267 3.53 -20.61 -23.93
C VAL A 267 4.53 -19.91 -24.86
N SER A 268 5.13 -20.62 -25.82
CA SER A 268 5.99 -20.00 -26.82
C SER A 268 5.22 -19.06 -27.76
N ASP A 269 4.00 -19.43 -28.19
CA ASP A 269 3.14 -18.51 -28.95
C ASP A 269 2.76 -17.30 -28.09
N LEU A 270 2.41 -17.48 -26.81
CA LEU A 270 2.14 -16.35 -25.92
C LEU A 270 3.34 -15.40 -25.83
N PHE A 271 4.55 -15.90 -25.61
CA PHE A 271 5.78 -15.08 -25.59
C PHE A 271 6.00 -14.34 -26.90
N GLN A 272 5.72 -14.97 -28.04
CA GLN A 272 5.71 -14.29 -29.33
C GLN A 272 4.70 -13.14 -29.37
N ARG A 273 3.46 -13.36 -28.94
CA ARG A 273 2.43 -12.31 -28.91
C ARG A 273 2.77 -11.19 -27.94
N MET A 274 3.48 -11.49 -26.86
CA MET A 274 3.99 -10.46 -25.96
C MET A 274 5.11 -9.64 -26.62
N ASP A 275 5.99 -10.21 -27.45
CA ASP A 275 7.04 -9.45 -28.18
C ASP A 275 6.52 -8.64 -29.38
N GLU A 276 5.55 -9.18 -30.11
CA GLU A 276 5.08 -8.61 -31.39
C GLU A 276 3.73 -7.88 -31.26
N GLY A 277 2.93 -8.22 -30.25
CA GLY A 277 1.51 -7.91 -30.19
C GLY A 277 0.67 -8.84 -31.08
N GLY A 278 -0.65 -8.84 -30.88
CA GLY A 278 -1.62 -9.54 -31.75
C GLY A 278 -2.50 -10.53 -31.00
N PHE A 279 -3.28 -11.32 -31.74
CA PHE A 279 -4.20 -12.29 -31.15
C PHE A 279 -3.44 -13.51 -30.62
N SER A 280 -3.66 -13.87 -29.36
CA SER A 280 -3.18 -15.12 -28.75
C SER A 280 -4.32 -16.14 -28.67
N PRO A 281 -4.26 -17.26 -29.42
CA PRO A 281 -5.24 -18.34 -29.31
C PRO A 281 -5.29 -18.96 -27.91
N GLY A 282 -4.13 -19.07 -27.25
CA GLY A 282 -4.03 -19.59 -25.89
C GLY A 282 -4.77 -18.74 -24.86
N LEU A 283 -4.82 -17.41 -25.05
CA LEU A 283 -5.59 -16.52 -24.18
C LEU A 283 -6.99 -16.20 -24.70
N GLY A 284 -7.28 -16.50 -25.98
CA GLY A 284 -8.52 -16.11 -26.64
C GLY A 284 -8.70 -14.60 -26.79
N ALA A 285 -7.61 -13.82 -26.80
CA ALA A 285 -7.66 -12.36 -26.72
C ALA A 285 -6.52 -11.67 -27.46
N MET A 286 -6.69 -10.35 -27.70
CA MET A 286 -5.64 -9.48 -28.22
C MET A 286 -4.63 -9.14 -27.12
N VAL A 287 -3.37 -9.48 -27.35
CA VAL A 287 -2.24 -9.18 -26.48
C VAL A 287 -1.52 -7.93 -27.00
N ARG A 288 -1.20 -7.01 -26.09
CA ARG A 288 -0.42 -5.80 -26.40
C ARG A 288 1.05 -6.16 -26.58
N ARG A 289 1.75 -5.36 -27.38
CA ARG A 289 3.19 -5.48 -27.54
C ARG A 289 3.92 -4.96 -26.30
N PHE A 290 4.70 -5.83 -25.68
CA PHE A 290 5.65 -5.50 -24.62
C PHE A 290 6.99 -5.13 -25.29
N ASN A 291 7.46 -3.90 -25.06
CA ASN A 291 8.71 -3.43 -25.65
C ASN A 291 9.93 -4.03 -24.95
N GLY A 292 11.11 -3.90 -25.59
CA GLY A 292 12.40 -4.33 -25.04
C GLY A 292 12.91 -5.64 -25.64
N ALA A 293 13.96 -6.19 -25.02
CA ALA A 293 14.59 -7.45 -25.44
C ALA A 293 14.05 -8.69 -24.72
N PHE A 294 13.17 -8.49 -23.73
CA PHE A 294 12.82 -9.51 -22.74
C PHE A 294 12.15 -10.76 -23.34
N TYR A 295 11.23 -10.58 -24.30
CA TYR A 295 10.53 -11.66 -25.02
C TYR A 295 11.11 -11.96 -26.41
N LYS A 296 12.33 -11.49 -26.74
CA LYS A 296 12.96 -11.74 -28.04
C LYS A 296 13.23 -13.21 -28.30
N ASP A 297 13.68 -13.92 -27.27
CA ASP A 297 13.68 -15.37 -27.28
C ASP A 297 12.35 -15.88 -26.72
N ARG A 298 11.64 -16.63 -27.57
CA ARG A 298 10.24 -17.05 -27.37
C ARG A 298 10.16 -18.48 -26.87
N ARG A 299 11.30 -19.15 -26.68
CA ARG A 299 11.34 -20.57 -26.39
C ARG A 299 10.82 -20.85 -24.97
N ALA A 300 9.78 -21.68 -24.88
CA ALA A 300 9.39 -22.33 -23.65
C ALA A 300 9.98 -23.75 -23.57
N PHE A 301 10.36 -24.19 -22.37
CA PHE A 301 10.74 -25.58 -22.15
C PHE A 301 9.50 -26.47 -22.01
N PRO A 302 9.52 -27.72 -22.52
CA PRO A 302 8.52 -28.71 -22.16
C PRO A 302 8.55 -28.95 -20.65
N LEU A 303 7.37 -29.00 -20.04
CA LEU A 303 7.17 -29.28 -18.61
C LEU A 303 6.23 -30.48 -18.45
N GLU A 304 6.38 -31.23 -17.37
CA GLU A 304 5.46 -32.31 -17.01
C GLU A 304 4.33 -31.75 -16.13
N ARG A 305 3.37 -32.61 -15.78
CA ARG A 305 2.14 -32.20 -15.07
C ARG A 305 2.46 -31.52 -13.73
N GLU A 306 3.46 -32.03 -13.03
CA GLU A 306 3.87 -31.58 -11.71
C GLU A 306 4.43 -30.16 -11.76
N GLU A 307 5.33 -29.85 -12.71
CA GLU A 307 5.91 -28.51 -12.82
C GLU A 307 4.89 -27.49 -13.31
N ILE A 308 3.99 -27.88 -14.22
CA ILE A 308 2.89 -27.00 -14.63
C ILE A 308 1.97 -26.73 -13.43
N GLY A 309 1.76 -27.72 -12.56
CA GLY A 309 1.04 -27.57 -11.30
C GLY A 309 1.69 -26.57 -10.35
N ALA A 310 3.02 -26.61 -10.21
CA ALA A 310 3.76 -25.62 -9.41
C ALA A 310 3.62 -24.20 -10.00
N LEU A 311 3.72 -24.05 -11.32
CA LEU A 311 3.47 -22.76 -11.98
C LEU A 311 2.03 -22.29 -11.78
N LEU A 312 1.05 -23.19 -11.86
CA LEU A 312 -0.35 -22.86 -11.63
C LEU A 312 -0.59 -22.41 -10.18
N ALA A 313 0.04 -23.06 -9.20
CA ALA A 313 -0.02 -22.66 -7.80
C ALA A 313 0.59 -21.27 -7.57
N ALA A 314 1.70 -20.95 -8.25
CA ALA A 314 2.28 -19.61 -8.25
C ALA A 314 1.36 -18.57 -8.93
N ALA A 315 0.76 -18.90 -10.07
CA ALA A 315 -0.23 -18.03 -10.74
C ALA A 315 -1.49 -17.79 -9.90
N GLY A 316 -1.81 -18.67 -8.95
CA GLY A 316 -2.93 -18.51 -8.03
C GLY A 316 -2.68 -17.56 -6.85
N LYS A 317 -1.45 -17.06 -6.68
CA LYS A 317 -1.13 -16.05 -5.66
C LYS A 317 -1.59 -14.66 -6.09
N ASP A 318 -1.73 -13.76 -5.13
CA ASP A 318 -2.01 -12.35 -5.40
C ASP A 318 -0.70 -11.63 -5.73
N TRP A 319 -0.50 -11.31 -7.01
CA TRP A 319 0.74 -10.70 -7.47
C TRP A 319 0.86 -9.22 -7.11
N ARG A 320 -0.18 -8.61 -6.53
CA ARG A 320 -0.07 -7.30 -5.86
C ARG A 320 0.79 -7.41 -4.60
N ASP A 321 0.82 -8.59 -3.98
CA ASP A 321 1.64 -8.89 -2.81
C ASP A 321 2.95 -9.61 -3.17
N VAL A 322 3.33 -9.74 -4.45
CA VAL A 322 4.62 -10.36 -4.82
C VAL A 322 5.61 -9.27 -5.22
N GLU A 323 6.81 -9.26 -4.62
CA GLU A 323 7.80 -8.21 -4.88
C GLU A 323 8.65 -8.52 -6.11
N PRO A 324 8.51 -7.76 -7.23
CA PRO A 324 9.15 -8.13 -8.49
C PRO A 324 10.68 -7.98 -8.49
N ALA A 325 11.20 -7.07 -7.65
CA ALA A 325 12.63 -6.79 -7.52
C ALA A 325 13.44 -7.99 -7.00
N ILE A 326 12.77 -8.98 -6.42
CA ILE A 326 13.40 -10.17 -5.84
C ILE A 326 13.57 -11.27 -6.90
N PHE A 327 12.92 -11.19 -8.07
CA PHE A 327 12.97 -12.28 -9.04
C PHE A 327 14.36 -12.53 -9.63
N GLY A 328 15.16 -11.50 -9.88
CA GLY A 328 16.54 -11.68 -10.37
C GLY A 328 17.40 -12.48 -9.40
N THR A 329 17.45 -12.07 -8.14
CA THR A 329 18.25 -12.71 -7.08
C THR A 329 17.70 -14.06 -6.64
N LEU A 330 16.37 -14.23 -6.55
CA LEU A 330 15.76 -15.52 -6.19
C LEU A 330 16.05 -16.58 -7.24
N LEU A 331 16.05 -16.19 -8.51
CA LEU A 331 16.45 -17.09 -9.58
C LEU A 331 17.92 -17.43 -9.51
N GLU A 332 18.81 -16.44 -9.39
CA GLU A 332 20.26 -16.68 -9.26
C GLU A 332 20.58 -17.61 -8.07
N GLN A 333 19.93 -17.39 -6.92
CA GLN A 333 20.07 -18.25 -5.73
C GLN A 333 19.46 -19.65 -5.91
N ALA A 334 18.39 -19.78 -6.71
CA ALA A 334 17.83 -21.09 -7.05
C ALA A 334 18.80 -21.90 -7.93
N LEU A 335 19.63 -21.23 -8.73
CA LEU A 335 20.57 -21.84 -9.66
C LEU A 335 21.87 -22.30 -8.96
N ASP A 336 22.37 -21.63 -7.91
CA ASP A 336 23.55 -22.09 -7.16
C ASP A 336 23.21 -23.13 -6.07
N PRO A 337 23.69 -24.39 -6.19
CA PRO A 337 23.46 -25.44 -5.19
C PRO A 337 23.84 -25.09 -3.74
N LYS A 338 24.83 -24.21 -3.53
CA LYS A 338 25.29 -23.78 -2.20
C LYS A 338 24.41 -22.69 -1.59
N ASP A 339 23.83 -21.83 -2.42
CA ASP A 339 22.99 -20.72 -1.98
C ASP A 339 21.50 -21.11 -1.86
N ARG A 340 21.12 -22.30 -2.34
CA ARG A 340 19.78 -22.88 -2.19
C ARG A 340 19.29 -23.01 -0.74
N ALA A 341 20.19 -23.29 0.20
CA ALA A 341 19.84 -23.35 1.64
C ALA A 341 19.55 -21.96 2.24
N ARG A 342 19.87 -20.90 1.49
CA ARG A 342 19.77 -19.49 1.84
C ARG A 342 18.84 -18.73 0.90
N LEU A 343 17.93 -19.42 0.20
CA LEU A 343 16.92 -18.79 -0.65
C LEU A 343 16.17 -17.71 0.15
N GLY A 344 16.34 -16.44 -0.26
CA GLY A 344 15.78 -15.28 0.43
C GLY A 344 16.57 -14.76 1.64
N ALA A 345 17.80 -15.23 1.89
CA ALA A 345 18.64 -14.81 3.03
C ALA A 345 19.74 -13.79 2.67
N HIS A 346 20.08 -13.63 1.39
CA HIS A 346 20.98 -12.57 0.88
C HIS A 346 20.24 -11.57 0.00
N TYR A 347 19.09 -11.12 0.48
CA TYR A 347 18.41 -9.94 -0.04
C TYR A 347 18.62 -8.85 1.01
N THR A 348 19.03 -7.64 0.60
CA THR A 348 19.00 -6.48 1.50
C THR A 348 17.54 -6.34 1.93
N PRO A 349 17.17 -6.69 3.17
CA PRO A 349 15.77 -6.81 3.51
C PRO A 349 15.11 -5.46 3.27
N ARG A 350 13.94 -5.47 2.62
CA ARG A 350 13.17 -4.27 2.27
C ARG A 350 13.13 -3.24 3.41
N PRO A 351 12.99 -3.61 4.71
CA PRO A 351 13.07 -2.66 5.81
C PRO A 351 14.38 -1.85 5.89
N TYR A 352 15.53 -2.43 5.55
CA TYR A 352 16.81 -1.71 5.52
C TYR A 352 16.91 -0.77 4.32
N VAL A 353 16.43 -1.22 3.15
CA VAL A 353 16.33 -0.39 1.95
C VAL A 353 15.41 0.79 2.20
N GLU A 354 14.19 0.52 2.64
CA GLU A 354 13.19 1.53 2.99
C GLU A 354 13.73 2.51 4.04
N ARG A 355 14.44 2.03 5.07
CA ARG A 355 15.04 2.91 6.07
C ARG A 355 16.04 3.89 5.46
N LEU A 356 16.90 3.42 4.55
CA LEU A 356 17.87 4.30 3.90
C LEU A 356 17.15 5.29 2.97
N VAL A 357 16.28 4.78 2.10
CA VAL A 357 15.51 5.58 1.14
C VAL A 357 14.64 6.62 1.85
N GLN A 358 14.03 6.26 2.98
CA GLN A 358 13.24 7.17 3.79
C GLN A 358 14.10 8.34 4.28
N ALA A 359 15.26 8.06 4.86
CA ALA A 359 16.14 9.10 5.39
C ALA A 359 16.81 9.97 4.30
N THR A 360 17.19 9.40 3.16
CA THR A 360 18.01 10.09 2.16
C THR A 360 17.21 10.75 1.04
N VAL A 361 16.03 10.20 0.70
CA VAL A 361 15.21 10.67 -0.41
C VAL A 361 13.87 11.21 0.09
N MET A 362 13.14 10.41 0.88
CA MET A 362 11.77 10.75 1.22
C MET A 362 11.65 11.84 2.29
N ASP A 363 12.50 11.86 3.31
CA ASP A 363 12.47 12.87 4.38
C ASP A 363 12.69 14.30 3.80
N PRO A 364 13.69 14.55 2.92
CA PRO A 364 13.81 15.83 2.22
C PRO A 364 12.58 16.17 1.37
N LEU A 365 12.10 15.22 0.55
CA LEU A 365 10.93 15.44 -0.31
C LEU A 365 9.66 15.71 0.50
N ARG A 366 9.53 15.10 1.68
CA ARG A 366 8.41 15.32 2.61
C ARG A 366 8.48 16.71 3.23
N ALA A 367 9.66 17.16 3.64
CA ALA A 367 9.83 18.51 4.17
C ALA A 367 9.46 19.57 3.11
N ASP A 368 9.91 19.38 1.87
CA ASP A 368 9.54 20.24 0.73
C ASP A 368 8.03 20.20 0.45
N TRP A 369 7.43 19.01 0.53
CA TRP A 369 5.97 18.84 0.37
C TRP A 369 5.18 19.58 1.45
N ASP A 370 5.56 19.41 2.72
CA ASP A 370 4.89 20.05 3.84
C ASP A 370 4.97 21.58 3.73
N ALA A 371 6.11 22.11 3.27
CA ALA A 371 6.27 23.53 3.00
C ALA A 371 5.36 24.02 1.86
N ALA A 372 5.33 23.31 0.74
CA ALA A 372 4.48 23.66 -0.41
C ALA A 372 2.98 23.60 -0.04
N ARG A 373 2.57 22.58 0.72
CA ARG A 373 1.19 22.44 1.19
C ARG A 373 0.81 23.56 2.16
N ALA A 374 1.68 23.90 3.12
CA ALA A 374 1.43 25.00 4.04
C ALA A 374 1.31 26.36 3.32
N ALA A 375 2.15 26.60 2.32
CA ALA A 375 2.06 27.79 1.47
C ALA A 375 0.74 27.82 0.67
N ALA A 376 0.33 26.68 0.11
CA ALA A 376 -0.95 26.57 -0.60
C ALA A 376 -2.14 26.84 0.34
N GLU A 377 -2.13 26.30 1.55
CA GLU A 377 -3.19 26.51 2.55
C GLU A 377 -3.29 27.98 2.99
N ASP A 378 -2.16 28.66 3.24
CA ASP A 378 -2.15 30.08 3.59
C ASP A 378 -2.69 30.96 2.46
N ARG A 379 -2.27 30.71 1.21
CA ARG A 379 -2.82 31.40 0.03
C ARG A 379 -4.31 31.16 -0.13
N GLN A 380 -4.75 29.91 0.03
CA GLN A 380 -6.16 29.54 -0.04
C GLN A 380 -6.98 30.26 1.03
N ALA A 381 -6.46 30.37 2.26
CA ALA A 381 -7.11 31.09 3.36
C ALA A 381 -7.25 32.60 3.07
N ARG A 382 -6.34 33.16 2.28
CA ARG A 382 -6.39 34.55 1.78
C ARG A 382 -7.25 34.72 0.53
N GLY A 383 -7.86 33.65 0.02
CA GLY A 383 -8.69 33.66 -1.19
C GLY A 383 -7.91 33.55 -2.51
N ASP A 384 -6.59 33.35 -2.47
CA ASP A 384 -5.72 33.17 -3.64
C ASP A 384 -5.66 31.69 -4.06
N THR A 385 -6.77 31.18 -4.61
CA THR A 385 -6.86 29.78 -5.07
C THR A 385 -5.88 29.49 -6.22
N GLN A 386 -5.65 30.46 -7.10
CA GLN A 386 -4.71 30.28 -8.23
C GLN A 386 -3.26 30.16 -7.72
N GLY A 387 -2.85 31.02 -6.80
CA GLY A 387 -1.54 30.91 -6.17
C GLY A 387 -1.39 29.61 -5.38
N ALA A 388 -2.43 29.16 -4.67
CA ALA A 388 -2.41 27.88 -3.97
C ALA A 388 -2.15 26.70 -4.93
N GLN A 389 -2.78 26.70 -6.11
CA GLN A 389 -2.50 25.70 -7.15
C GLN A 389 -1.06 25.74 -7.65
N LEU A 390 -0.51 26.95 -7.85
CA LEU A 390 0.86 27.11 -8.34
C LEU A 390 1.89 26.53 -7.37
N GLU A 391 1.69 26.66 -6.05
CA GLU A 391 2.58 26.04 -5.05
C GLU A 391 2.60 24.51 -5.19
N LEU A 392 1.43 23.88 -5.34
CA LEU A 392 1.34 22.42 -5.49
C LEU A 392 1.89 21.93 -6.84
N VAL A 393 1.67 22.68 -7.92
CA VAL A 393 2.24 22.39 -9.24
C VAL A 393 3.75 22.50 -9.22
N ALA A 394 4.30 23.52 -8.57
CA ALA A 394 5.75 23.72 -8.46
C ALA A 394 6.41 22.54 -7.74
N PHE A 395 5.81 22.05 -6.65
CA PHE A 395 6.29 20.85 -5.98
C PHE A 395 6.17 19.59 -6.85
N HIS A 396 5.05 19.41 -7.54
CA HIS A 396 4.88 18.26 -8.46
C HIS A 396 5.93 18.26 -9.58
N ASP A 397 6.22 19.43 -10.16
CA ASP A 397 7.28 19.59 -11.16
C ASP A 397 8.68 19.29 -10.58
N GLN A 398 8.95 19.65 -9.32
CA GLN A 398 10.19 19.28 -8.64
C GLN A 398 10.28 17.75 -8.45
N LEU A 399 9.19 17.12 -7.99
CA LEU A 399 9.13 15.68 -7.75
C LEU A 399 9.40 14.88 -9.03
N THR A 400 8.84 15.30 -10.18
CA THR A 400 9.04 14.65 -11.48
C THR A 400 10.42 14.89 -12.12
N ARG A 401 11.18 15.87 -11.62
CA ARG A 401 12.56 16.15 -12.06
C ARG A 401 13.62 15.55 -11.15
N THR A 402 13.25 15.08 -9.98
CA THR A 402 14.18 14.46 -9.02
C THR A 402 14.76 13.19 -9.63
N ARG A 403 16.09 13.02 -9.58
CA ARG A 403 16.79 11.83 -10.11
C ARG A 403 17.50 11.09 -9.00
N VAL A 404 17.40 9.77 -9.03
CA VAL A 404 18.02 8.87 -8.05
C VAL A 404 19.00 7.98 -8.78
N LEU A 405 20.25 7.94 -8.30
CA LEU A 405 21.32 7.12 -8.87
C LEU A 405 21.75 6.08 -7.83
N ASP A 406 21.69 4.81 -8.21
CA ASP A 406 22.33 3.72 -7.51
C ASP A 406 23.52 3.21 -8.35
N PRO A 407 24.77 3.52 -7.97
CA PRO A 407 25.95 3.17 -8.74
C PRO A 407 26.37 1.70 -8.61
N ALA A 408 25.64 0.88 -7.84
CA ALA A 408 25.86 -0.56 -7.70
C ALA A 408 24.51 -1.25 -7.47
N CYS A 409 23.61 -1.13 -8.45
CA CYS A 409 22.19 -1.35 -8.22
C CYS A 409 21.77 -2.81 -8.07
N GLY A 410 22.60 -3.78 -8.49
CA GLY A 410 22.24 -5.20 -8.47
C GLY A 410 20.92 -5.42 -9.20
N THR A 411 19.97 -6.07 -8.53
CA THR A 411 18.60 -6.28 -9.05
C THR A 411 17.74 -5.02 -9.11
N GLY A 412 18.26 -3.86 -8.73
CA GLY A 412 17.56 -2.58 -8.78
C GLY A 412 16.62 -2.33 -7.59
N ASN A 413 16.78 -3.06 -6.49
CA ASN A 413 15.82 -3.00 -5.37
C ASN A 413 15.72 -1.60 -4.72
N PHE A 414 16.85 -0.90 -4.52
CA PHE A 414 16.83 0.48 -4.02
C PHE A 414 16.05 1.41 -4.96
N LEU A 415 16.26 1.27 -6.27
CA LEU A 415 15.59 2.06 -7.29
C LEU A 415 14.09 1.78 -7.31
N TYR A 416 13.70 0.51 -7.23
CA TYR A 416 12.30 0.08 -7.17
C TYR A 416 11.58 0.62 -5.92
N VAL A 417 12.15 0.42 -4.73
CA VAL A 417 11.57 0.94 -3.48
C VAL A 417 11.46 2.46 -3.52
N THR A 418 12.47 3.16 -4.05
CA THR A 418 12.41 4.63 -4.17
C THR A 418 11.31 5.08 -5.13
N LEU A 419 11.14 4.40 -6.26
CA LEU A 419 10.03 4.66 -7.19
C LEU A 419 8.67 4.48 -6.52
N GLU A 420 8.49 3.38 -5.78
CA GLU A 420 7.24 3.09 -5.05
C GLU A 420 6.92 4.20 -4.04
N LEU A 421 7.89 4.61 -3.22
CA LEU A 421 7.69 5.64 -2.21
C LEU A 421 7.47 7.04 -2.82
N MET A 422 8.17 7.38 -3.91
CA MET A 422 7.95 8.62 -4.66
C MET A 422 6.58 8.64 -5.34
N LYS A 423 6.09 7.49 -5.83
CA LYS A 423 4.73 7.34 -6.39
C LYS A 423 3.64 7.52 -5.35
N ALA A 424 3.85 7.01 -4.14
CA ALA A 424 2.94 7.24 -3.02
C ALA A 424 2.87 8.73 -2.67
N LEU A 425 4.02 9.42 -2.60
CA LEU A 425 4.05 10.86 -2.38
C LEU A 425 3.39 11.63 -3.53
N GLU A 426 3.64 11.25 -4.78
CA GLU A 426 2.97 11.85 -5.94
C GLU A 426 1.44 11.74 -5.80
N SER A 427 0.92 10.58 -5.40
CA SER A 427 -0.52 10.37 -5.22
C SER A 427 -1.11 11.38 -4.21
N GLU A 428 -0.43 11.63 -3.09
CA GLU A 428 -0.87 12.64 -2.11
C GLU A 428 -0.88 14.07 -2.68
N VAL A 429 0.11 14.42 -3.50
CA VAL A 429 0.18 15.73 -4.17
C VAL A 429 -1.00 15.91 -5.13
N LEU A 430 -1.30 14.87 -5.91
CA LEU A 430 -2.39 14.88 -6.87
C LEU A 430 -3.75 15.03 -6.21
N GLU A 431 -3.97 14.33 -5.09
CA GLU A 431 -5.19 14.45 -4.31
C GLU A 431 -5.35 15.85 -3.70
N ALA A 432 -4.28 16.42 -3.16
CA ALA A 432 -4.30 17.80 -2.65
C ALA A 432 -4.67 18.81 -3.75
N ARG A 433 -4.13 18.63 -4.97
CA ARG A 433 -4.48 19.46 -6.14
C ARG A 433 -5.94 19.30 -6.53
N ALA A 434 -6.43 18.06 -6.61
CA ALA A 434 -7.83 17.77 -6.93
C ALA A 434 -8.80 18.40 -5.91
N GLY A 435 -8.45 18.37 -4.62
CA GLY A 435 -9.23 19.00 -3.55
C GLY A 435 -9.35 20.53 -3.64
N LEU A 436 -8.44 21.18 -4.36
CA LEU A 436 -8.46 22.64 -4.58
C LEU A 436 -9.23 23.06 -5.85
N VAL A 437 -9.27 22.25 -6.91
CA VAL A 437 -9.98 22.58 -8.17
C VAL A 437 -11.47 22.22 -8.14
N GLY A 438 -11.86 21.21 -7.33
CA GLY A 438 -13.17 20.57 -7.51
C GLY A 438 -13.09 19.53 -8.64
N ALA A 439 -13.93 18.50 -8.58
CA ALA A 439 -13.76 17.21 -9.27
C ALA A 439 -13.91 17.21 -10.81
N GLU A 440 -13.80 18.34 -11.51
CA GLU A 440 -14.20 18.46 -12.92
C GLU A 440 -13.06 18.76 -13.91
N ASP A 441 -11.79 18.68 -13.51
CA ASP A 441 -10.69 18.97 -14.44
C ASP A 441 -10.07 17.67 -15.00
N GLU A 442 -10.71 17.11 -16.03
CA GLU A 442 -10.18 15.98 -16.85
C GLU A 442 -8.77 16.26 -17.40
N ASP A 443 -8.44 17.55 -17.60
CA ASP A 443 -7.11 18.00 -18.04
C ASP A 443 -6.03 17.77 -16.98
N LEU A 444 -6.37 17.79 -15.68
CA LEU A 444 -5.44 17.48 -14.59
C LEU A 444 -5.00 16.01 -14.64
N ILE A 445 -5.95 15.09 -14.79
CA ILE A 445 -5.68 13.64 -14.88
C ILE A 445 -4.84 13.35 -16.13
N THR A 446 -5.18 13.97 -17.27
CA THR A 446 -4.46 13.79 -18.54
C THR A 446 -3.05 14.36 -18.52
N ALA A 447 -2.83 15.51 -17.87
CA ALA A 447 -1.50 16.11 -17.72
C ALA A 447 -0.60 15.30 -16.78
N VAL A 448 -1.16 14.73 -15.73
CA VAL A 448 -0.47 13.90 -14.74
C VAL A 448 -0.01 12.57 -15.33
N VAL A 449 -0.84 11.92 -16.15
CA VAL A 449 -0.45 10.70 -16.87
C VAL A 449 0.69 10.97 -17.86
N LYS A 450 0.84 12.21 -18.36
CA LYS A 450 1.92 12.60 -19.28
C LYS A 450 3.19 13.11 -18.59
N ARG A 451 3.11 13.60 -17.35
CA ARG A 451 4.20 14.17 -16.57
C ARG A 451 4.07 13.78 -15.10
N GLY A 452 4.25 12.50 -14.81
CA GLY A 452 4.29 11.98 -13.44
C GLY A 452 5.64 11.35 -13.12
N VAL A 453 5.80 10.89 -11.88
CA VAL A 453 6.98 10.14 -11.48
C VAL A 453 7.13 8.93 -12.41
N ASP A 454 8.32 8.63 -12.92
CA ASP A 454 8.48 7.56 -13.89
C ASP A 454 9.86 6.88 -13.83
N PRO A 455 9.99 5.65 -14.35
CA PRO A 455 11.23 4.88 -14.26
C PRO A 455 12.48 5.58 -14.80
N ARG A 456 12.36 6.56 -15.72
CA ARG A 456 13.49 7.32 -16.28
C ARG A 456 14.23 8.19 -15.24
N GLN A 457 13.60 8.45 -14.10
CA GLN A 457 14.23 9.17 -12.98
C GLN A 457 15.23 8.32 -12.19
N PHE A 458 15.16 6.99 -12.34
CA PHE A 458 15.89 6.02 -11.54
C PHE A 458 16.99 5.39 -12.38
N LEU A 459 18.23 5.64 -12.00
CA LEU A 459 19.42 5.29 -12.77
C LEU A 459 20.22 4.25 -12.00
N GLY A 460 20.53 3.13 -12.65
CA GLY A 460 21.34 2.07 -12.10
C GLY A 460 22.62 1.87 -12.89
N LEU A 461 23.72 1.58 -12.20
CA LEU A 461 24.90 0.96 -12.79
C LEU A 461 25.04 -0.44 -12.20
N GLU A 462 25.18 -1.44 -13.07
CA GLU A 462 25.44 -2.83 -12.70
C GLU A 462 26.53 -3.38 -13.62
N LEU A 463 27.39 -4.25 -13.08
CA LEU A 463 28.55 -4.78 -13.78
C LEU A 463 28.24 -6.04 -14.60
N ASN A 464 27.22 -6.80 -14.19
CA ASN A 464 26.83 -8.09 -14.79
C ASN A 464 25.83 -7.96 -15.94
#